data_AF-A0A821QTV2-F1
#
_entry.id   AF-A0A821QTV2-F1
#
_cell.length_a   1.000
_cell.length_b   1.000
_cell.length_c   1.000
_cell.angle_alpha   90.00
_cell.angle_beta   90.00
_cell.angle_gamma   90.00
#
_symmetry.space_group_name_H-M   'P 1'
#
loop_
_entity.id
_entity.type
_entity.pdbx_description
1 polymer ?
#
loop_
_entity_poly.entity_id
_entity_poly.type
_entity_poly.pdbx_seq_one_letter_code
_entity_poly.pdbx_strand_id
1 'polypeptide(L)'
;MSFFAYVRKSAGITDLFNFETFPNSMIVLFQMCTTAGWSGVFQALTNDRPPDCDPTINTPSNKGDCGDTAIATPFIVSYVIITSLVVVRI
;
A
#
# COMPACT_ATOMS: atom_id res chain seq x y z
N MET A 1 0.07 5.33 7.31
CA MET A 1 -1.11 4.63 7.89
C MET A 1 -2.41 5.31 7.50
N SER A 2 -2.58 6.62 7.70
CA SER A 2 -3.87 7.30 7.44
C SER A 2 -4.37 7.22 5.99
N PHE A 3 -3.47 7.16 5.00
CA PHE A 3 -3.86 7.20 3.58
C PHE A 3 -4.27 5.86 2.99
N PHE A 4 -3.75 4.75 3.52
CA PHE A 4 -3.86 3.43 2.88
C PHE A 4 -4.54 2.38 3.77
N ALA A 5 -5.02 2.76 4.96
CA ALA A 5 -5.58 1.82 5.93
C ALA A 5 -6.82 1.07 5.43
N TYR A 6 -7.60 1.66 4.52
CA TYR A 6 -8.88 1.12 4.08
C TYR A 6 -8.90 0.71 2.61
N VAL A 7 -7.73 0.60 1.98
CA VAL A 7 -7.64 0.15 0.58
C VAL A 7 -8.14 -1.28 0.48
N ARG A 8 -8.87 -1.59 -0.61
CA ARG A 8 -9.39 -2.93 -0.87
C ARG A 8 -8.28 -3.97 -0.78
N LYS A 9 -8.57 -5.04 -0.04
CA LYS A 9 -7.67 -6.21 0.07
C LYS A 9 -7.62 -6.93 -1.28
N SER A 10 -6.56 -6.70 -2.04
CA SER A 10 -6.33 -7.29 -3.36
C SER A 10 -4.84 -7.40 -3.64
N ALA A 11 -4.48 -8.32 -4.55
CA ALA A 11 -3.16 -8.49 -5.18
C ALA A 11 -1.91 -8.57 -4.29
N GLY A 12 -2.00 -8.54 -2.95
CA GLY A 12 -0.86 -8.46 -2.04
C GLY A 12 -1.20 -7.85 -0.69
N ILE A 13 -2.33 -7.14 -0.60
CA ILE A 13 -2.93 -6.72 0.67
C ILE A 13 -3.79 -7.87 1.22
N THR A 14 -3.47 -8.36 2.42
CA THR A 14 -4.18 -9.44 3.13
C THR A 14 -4.45 -9.04 4.59
N ASP A 15 -5.09 -9.89 5.40
CA ASP A 15 -5.39 -9.57 6.81
C ASP A 15 -4.15 -9.37 7.69
N LEU A 16 -2.99 -9.90 7.27
CA LEU A 16 -1.70 -9.73 7.93
C LEU A 16 -0.82 -8.68 7.21
N PHE A 17 -0.85 -8.66 5.88
CA PHE A 17 -0.09 -7.72 5.06
C PHE A 17 -0.98 -6.54 4.66
N ASN A 18 -1.18 -5.57 5.54
CA ASN A 18 -1.99 -4.38 5.27
C ASN A 18 -1.47 -3.14 5.99
N PHE A 19 -2.13 -2.01 5.74
CA PHE A 19 -1.83 -0.73 6.36
C PHE A 19 -2.84 -0.32 7.46
N GLU A 20 -3.64 -1.27 7.98
CA GLU A 20 -4.67 -1.00 9.00
C GLU A 20 -4.04 -0.67 10.37
N THR A 21 -2.97 -1.39 10.72
CA THR A 21 -2.26 -1.22 12.00
C THR A 21 -0.77 -0.95 11.79
N PHE A 22 -0.13 -0.36 12.80
CA PHE A 22 1.30 -0.06 12.74
C PHE A 22 2.18 -1.32 12.51
N PRO A 23 1.98 -2.44 13.25
CA PRO A 23 2.77 -3.64 13.03
C PRO A 23 2.56 -4.27 11.64
N ASN A 24 1.31 -4.34 11.16
CA ASN A 24 1.00 -4.89 9.84
C ASN A 24 1.71 -4.10 8.73
N SER A 25 1.72 -2.78 8.87
CA SER A 25 2.38 -1.89 7.91
C SER A 25 3.90 -2.07 7.91
N MET A 26 4.51 -2.28 9.08
CA MET A 26 5.94 -2.59 9.17
C MET A 26 6.29 -3.90 8.45
N ILE A 27 5.43 -4.91 8.52
CA ILE A 27 5.61 -6.19 7.81
C ILE A 27 5.58 -5.96 6.29
N VAL A 28 4.60 -5.21 5.78
CA VAL A 28 4.50 -4.88 4.35
C VAL A 28 5.73 -4.11 3.87
N LEU A 29 6.19 -3.13 4.64
CA LEU A 29 7.39 -2.35 4.34
C LEU A 29 8.65 -3.22 4.34
N PHE A 30 8.80 -4.09 5.35
CA PHE A 30 9.91 -5.04 5.42
C PHE A 30 9.97 -5.98 4.21
N GLN A 31 8.81 -6.49 3.77
CA GLN A 31 8.73 -7.29 2.55
C GLN A 31 9.18 -6.47 1.33
N MET A 32 8.73 -5.22 1.20
CA MET A 32 9.13 -4.35 0.09
C MET A 32 10.62 -3.99 0.09
N CYS A 33 11.31 -3.93 1.23
CA CYS A 33 12.78 -3.77 1.27
C CYS A 33 13.51 -4.85 0.46
N THR A 34 12.97 -6.07 0.42
CA THR A 34 13.54 -7.19 -0.34
C THR A 34 13.11 -7.18 -1.81
N THR A 35 12.36 -6.16 -2.25
CA THR A 35 11.73 -6.07 -3.57
C THR A 35 10.79 -7.25 -3.89
N ALA A 36 10.34 -7.99 -2.87
CA ALA A 36 9.35 -9.04 -3.03
C ALA A 36 7.93 -8.47 -2.87
N GLY A 37 6.96 -8.96 -3.65
CA GLY A 37 5.55 -8.61 -3.49
C GLY A 37 5.16 -7.14 -3.80
N TRP A 38 6.11 -6.29 -4.21
CA TRP A 38 5.87 -4.86 -4.45
C TRP A 38 4.81 -4.61 -5.54
N SER A 39 4.78 -5.40 -6.61
CA SER A 39 3.81 -5.26 -7.71
C SER A 39 2.37 -5.39 -7.21
N GLY A 40 2.17 -6.29 -6.25
CA GLY A 40 0.87 -6.58 -5.67
C GLY A 40 0.37 -5.48 -4.74
N VAL A 41 1.26 -5.04 -3.86
CA VAL A 41 1.02 -3.89 -2.97
C VAL A 41 0.78 -2.63 -3.80
N PHE A 42 1.58 -2.39 -4.84
CA PHE A 42 1.42 -1.25 -5.73
C PHE A 42 0.05 -1.26 -6.43
N GLN A 43 -0.33 -2.40 -7.03
CA GLN A 43 -1.61 -2.53 -7.70
C GLN A 43 -2.80 -2.26 -6.78
N ALA A 44 -2.75 -2.76 -5.53
CA ALA A 44 -3.80 -2.49 -4.56
C ALA A 44 -3.88 -0.98 -4.22
N LEU A 45 -2.73 -0.33 -4.01
CA LEU A 45 -2.66 1.08 -3.65
C LEU A 45 -3.05 2.05 -4.79
N THR A 46 -2.92 1.62 -6.05
CA THR A 46 -3.27 2.41 -7.25
C THR A 46 -4.65 2.07 -7.82
N ASN A 47 -5.44 1.23 -7.16
CA ASN A 47 -6.79 0.91 -7.63
C ASN A 47 -7.75 2.06 -7.29
N ASP A 48 -7.90 3.00 -8.22
CA ASP A 48 -8.78 4.18 -8.09
C ASP A 48 -10.13 4.06 -8.81
N ARG A 49 -10.41 2.96 -9.54
CA ARG A 49 -11.60 2.83 -10.38
C ARG A 49 -12.47 1.61 -10.08
N PRO A 50 -13.81 1.73 -10.16
CA PRO A 50 -14.71 0.57 -10.22
C PRO A 50 -14.47 -0.26 -11.49
N PRO A 51 -14.62 -1.61 -11.48
CA PRO A 51 -15.17 -2.48 -10.42
C PRO A 51 -14.14 -2.94 -9.36
N ASP A 52 -12.90 -2.48 -9.47
CA ASP A 52 -11.80 -2.92 -8.62
C ASP A 52 -11.74 -2.18 -7.27
N CYS A 53 -12.48 -1.08 -7.11
CA CYS A 53 -12.78 -0.45 -5.82
C CYS A 53 -14.20 0.12 -5.77
N ASP A 54 -14.72 0.33 -4.55
CA ASP A 54 -16.01 0.91 -4.23
C ASP A 54 -15.87 2.23 -3.44
N PRO A 55 -16.15 3.38 -4.07
CA PRO A 55 -16.08 4.68 -3.42
C PRO A 55 -17.24 4.95 -2.44
N THR A 56 -18.29 4.11 -2.46
CA THR A 56 -19.50 4.27 -1.64
C THR A 56 -19.49 3.44 -0.36
N ILE A 57 -18.48 2.59 -0.18
CA ILE A 57 -18.36 1.75 1.01
C ILE A 57 -18.15 2.63 2.25
N ASN A 58 -18.87 2.33 3.33
CA ASN A 58 -18.76 3.05 4.59
C ASN A 58 -17.47 2.64 5.31
N THR A 59 -16.36 3.29 4.97
CA THR A 59 -15.11 3.22 5.74
C THR A 59 -15.04 4.36 6.75
N PRO A 60 -14.32 4.20 7.87
CA PRO A 60 -14.08 5.28 8.84
C PRO A 60 -13.40 6.53 8.23
N SER A 61 -12.81 6.40 7.04
CA SER A 61 -12.19 7.51 6.31
C SER A 61 -13.15 8.26 5.36
N ASN A 62 -14.41 7.83 5.22
CA ASN A 62 -15.41 8.39 4.28
C ASN A 62 -14.93 8.51 2.82
N LYS A 63 -13.93 7.71 2.43
CA LYS A 63 -13.30 7.74 1.10
C LYS A 63 -13.48 6.44 0.31
N GLY A 64 -14.37 5.56 0.77
CA GLY A 64 -14.51 4.22 0.21
C GLY A 64 -13.30 3.34 0.51
N ASP A 65 -13.10 2.29 -0.29
CA ASP A 65 -11.93 1.40 -0.26
C ASP A 65 -10.96 1.61 -1.45
N CYS A 66 -11.15 2.71 -2.19
CA CYS A 66 -10.31 3.07 -3.33
C CYS A 66 -8.93 3.57 -2.88
N GLY A 67 -7.90 3.11 -3.58
CA GLY A 67 -6.55 3.66 -3.50
C GLY A 67 -6.42 5.02 -4.18
N ASP A 68 -5.28 5.67 -3.96
CA ASP A 68 -4.97 6.95 -4.59
C ASP A 68 -3.63 6.85 -5.32
N THR A 69 -3.69 6.75 -6.64
CA THR A 69 -2.52 6.62 -7.51
C THR A 69 -1.56 7.81 -7.41
N ALA A 70 -2.06 9.02 -7.14
CA ALA A 70 -1.25 10.23 -7.03
C ALA A 70 -0.39 10.25 -5.74
N ILE A 71 -0.86 9.60 -4.67
CA ILE A 71 -0.14 9.50 -3.40
C ILE A 71 0.66 8.20 -3.31
N ALA A 72 0.11 7.09 -3.79
CA ALA A 72 0.73 5.76 -3.74
C ALA A 72 2.05 5.70 -4.52
N THR A 73 2.07 6.26 -5.73
CA THR A 73 3.24 6.22 -6.61
C THR A 73 4.48 6.89 -5.99
N PRO A 74 4.44 8.18 -5.58
CA PRO A 74 5.62 8.82 -4.99
C PRO A 74 6.02 8.19 -3.65
N PHE A 75 5.07 7.65 -2.87
CA PHE A 75 5.38 6.95 -1.62
C PHE A 75 6.20 5.68 -1.85
N ILE A 76 5.75 4.80 -2.75
CA ILE A 76 6.47 3.55 -3.04
C ILE A 76 7.81 3.83 -3.71
N VAL A 77 7.86 4.75 -4.67
CA VAL A 77 9.11 5.10 -5.37
C VAL A 77 10.14 5.68 -4.42
N SER A 78 9.75 6.63 -3.56
CA SER A 78 10.67 7.20 -2.57
C SER A 78 11.16 6.16 -1.58
N TYR A 79 10.29 5.25 -1.14
CA TYR A 79 10.65 4.15 -0.24
C TYR A 79 11.69 3.21 -0.86
N VAL A 80 11.49 2.77 -2.11
CA VAL A 80 12.42 1.89 -2.83
C VAL A 80 13.78 2.59 -3.04
N ILE A 81 13.79 3.87 -3.39
CA ILE A 81 15.04 4.63 -3.56
C ILE A 81 15.80 4.71 -2.23
N ILE A 82 15.14 5.13 -1.15
CA ILE A 82 15.78 5.26 0.18
C ILE A 82 16.31 3.91 0.67
N THR A 83 15.51 2.84 0.56
CA THR A 83 15.91 1.50 1.01
C THR A 83 17.05 0.93 0.16
N SER A 84 17.03 1.11 -1.16
CA SER A 84 18.14 0.70 -2.03
C SER A 84 19.45 1.43 -1.72
N LEU A 85 19.40 2.74 -1.42
CA LEU A 85 20.57 3.50 -0.99
C LEU A 85 21.13 2.99 0.33
N VAL A 86 20.27 2.63 1.30
CA VAL A 86 20.71 2.09 2.59
C VAL A 86 21.31 0.69 2.40
N VAL A 87 20.63 -0.20 1.65
CA VAL A 87 21.06 -1.59 1.45
C VAL A 87 22.38 -1.68 0.68
N VAL A 88 22.59 -0.84 -0.34
CA VAL A 88 23.85 -0.81 -1.11
C VAL A 88 25.03 -0.26 -0.28
N ARG A 89 24.73 0.51 0.78
CA ARG A 89 25.73 1.15 1.64
C ARG A 89 25.99 0.38 2.94
N ILE A 90 25.26 -0.70 3.17
CA ILE A 90 25.52 -1.72 4.20
C ILE A 90 26.55 -2.70 3.67
#